data_AF-A0A7C9IPV2-F1
#
_entry.id   AF-A0A7C9IPV2-F1
#
_cell.length_a   1.000
_cell.length_b   1.000
_cell.length_c   1.000
_cell.angle_alpha   90.00
_cell.angle_beta   90.00
_cell.angle_gamma   90.00
#
_symmetry.space_group_name_H-M   'P 1'
#
loop_
_entity.id
_entity.type
_entity.pdbx_description
1 polymer ?
#
loop_
_entity_poly.entity_id
_entity_poly.type
_entity_poly.pdbx_seq_one_letter_code
_entity_poly.pdbx_strand_id
1 'polypeptide(L)'
;MSRVTEGIVAFEGLPDGRTRTGQSIDVDVSLFGKLPKQAYHMDVLECDDAEMILRSVEKGAGVKSWRHTLSITPYEGGSVLTDTIEIEAGLLTPLFAAWARYLYNARHQPRLRLLESGAF
;
A
#
# COMPACT_ATOMS: atom_id res chain seq x y z
N MET A 1 5.31 -3.55 6.51
CA MET A 1 4.13 -2.75 6.13
C MET A 1 3.73 -1.72 7.20
N SER A 2 3.60 -2.08 8.49
CA SER A 2 3.08 -1.15 9.53
C SER A 2 3.90 0.11 9.81
N ARG A 3 5.25 0.05 9.77
CA ARG A 3 6.12 1.19 10.12
C ARG A 3 6.08 2.38 9.14
N VAL A 4 5.67 2.15 7.90
CA VAL A 4 5.70 3.18 6.84
C VAL A 4 4.42 4.03 6.82
N THR A 5 3.33 3.51 7.39
CA THR A 5 2.02 4.18 7.48
C THR A 5 1.61 4.46 8.93
N GLU A 6 2.53 4.34 9.87
CA GLU A 6 2.28 4.50 11.29
C GLU A 6 1.66 5.88 11.57
N GLY A 7 0.49 5.89 12.23
CA GLY A 7 -0.30 7.09 12.51
C GLY A 7 -1.27 7.56 11.41
N ILE A 8 -1.17 7.03 10.18
CA ILE A 8 -2.05 7.40 9.06
C ILE A 8 -3.05 6.30 8.74
N VAL A 9 -2.60 5.04 8.74
CA VAL A 9 -3.46 3.86 8.52
C VAL A 9 -3.07 2.76 9.49
N ALA A 10 -4.05 2.29 10.25
CA ALA A 10 -3.91 1.10 11.08
C ALA A 10 -4.53 -0.09 10.34
N PHE A 11 -3.76 -1.18 10.25
CA PHE A 11 -4.21 -2.46 9.72
C PHE A 11 -4.25 -3.47 10.87
N GLU A 12 -5.34 -4.20 10.99
CA GLU A 12 -5.50 -5.28 11.97
C GLU A 12 -5.76 -6.60 11.23
N GLY A 13 -5.06 -7.67 11.63
CA GLY A 13 -5.13 -8.97 10.97
C GLY A 13 -4.10 -9.20 9.85
N LEU A 14 -3.10 -8.33 9.71
CA LEU A 14 -2.03 -8.55 8.73
C LEU A 14 -1.30 -9.87 9.04
N PRO A 15 -1.15 -10.79 8.08
CA PRO A 15 -0.41 -12.01 8.29
C PRO A 15 1.07 -11.69 8.52
N ASP A 16 1.67 -12.39 9.48
CA ASP A 16 3.12 -12.32 9.69
C ASP A 16 3.86 -13.00 8.53
N GLY A 17 4.98 -12.40 8.12
CA GLY A 17 5.87 -12.95 7.11
C GLY A 17 5.86 -12.22 5.76
N ARG A 18 6.38 -12.92 4.74
CA ARG A 18 6.61 -12.36 3.41
C ARG A 18 5.36 -12.43 2.55
N THR A 19 5.05 -11.34 1.84
CA THR A 19 4.03 -11.30 0.80
C THR A 19 4.35 -12.30 -0.32
N ARG A 20 3.34 -13.01 -0.83
CA ARG A 20 3.50 -13.97 -1.94
C ARG A 20 2.42 -13.79 -3.00
N THR A 21 2.75 -14.10 -4.24
CA THR A 21 1.78 -14.18 -5.34
C THR A 21 0.63 -15.14 -5.00
N GLY A 22 -0.61 -14.72 -5.26
CA GLY A 22 -1.83 -15.50 -4.98
C GLY A 22 -2.29 -15.44 -3.52
N GLN A 23 -1.68 -14.59 -2.69
CA GLN A 23 -2.08 -14.43 -1.29
C GLN A 23 -3.31 -13.53 -1.19
N SER A 24 -4.39 -14.03 -0.59
CA SER A 24 -5.54 -13.24 -0.18
C SER A 24 -5.43 -12.90 1.30
N ILE A 25 -5.65 -11.62 1.63
CA ILE A 25 -5.45 -11.05 2.95
C ILE A 25 -6.71 -10.25 3.31
N ASP A 26 -7.44 -10.73 4.31
CA ASP A 26 -8.56 -10.02 4.91
C ASP A 26 -8.07 -9.27 6.15
N VAL A 27 -8.21 -7.95 6.15
CA VAL A 27 -7.79 -7.07 7.25
C VAL A 27 -8.85 -6.05 7.54
N ASP A 28 -8.88 -5.57 8.78
CA ASP A 28 -9.62 -4.37 9.12
C ASP A 28 -8.70 -3.16 8.96
N VAL A 29 -9.15 -2.19 8.17
CA VAL A 29 -8.45 -0.92 7.98
C VAL A 29 -9.15 0.20 8.75
N SER A 30 -8.35 1.00 9.46
CA SER A 30 -8.83 2.20 10.16
C SER A 30 -7.96 3.39 9.78
N LEU A 31 -8.57 4.39 9.15
CA LEU A 31 -7.91 5.64 8.79
C LEU A 31 -7.69 6.50 10.04
N PHE A 32 -6.45 7.00 10.20
CA PHE A 32 -5.97 7.77 11.36
C PHE A 32 -6.15 7.10 12.73
N GLY A 33 -6.45 5.80 12.78
CA GLY A 33 -6.77 5.11 14.05
C GLY A 33 -8.03 5.65 14.77
N LYS A 34 -8.80 6.53 14.14
CA LYS A 34 -9.96 7.22 14.74
C LYS A 34 -11.26 6.94 14.00
N LEU A 35 -11.19 6.59 12.72
CA LEU A 35 -12.36 6.22 11.93
C LEU A 35 -12.74 4.76 12.22
N PRO A 36 -14.04 4.40 12.09
CA PRO A 36 -14.48 3.04 12.34
C PRO A 36 -13.71 2.06 11.45
N LYS A 37 -13.34 0.92 12.03
CA LYS A 37 -12.70 -0.18 11.30
C LYS A 37 -13.61 -0.61 10.17
N GLN A 38 -13.04 -0.71 8.98
CA GLN A 38 -13.76 -1.18 7.79
C GLN A 38 -13.06 -2.43 7.27
N ALA A 39 -13.86 -3.45 6.97
CA ALA A 39 -13.35 -4.65 6.33
C ALA A 39 -12.71 -4.29 4.99
N TYR A 40 -11.51 -4.81 4.79
CA TYR A 40 -10.66 -4.54 3.65
C TYR A 40 -10.01 -5.84 3.19
N HIS A 41 -10.22 -6.15 1.92
CA HIS A 41 -9.72 -7.38 1.32
C HIS A 41 -8.64 -7.03 0.31
N MET A 42 -7.50 -7.71 0.39
CA MET A 42 -6.33 -7.52 -0.46
C MET A 42 -5.94 -8.83 -1.11
N ASP A 43 -5.97 -8.87 -2.43
CA ASP A 43 -5.46 -9.98 -3.24
C ASP A 43 -4.13 -9.58 -3.84
N VAL A 44 -3.06 -10.30 -3.50
CA VAL A 44 -1.74 -10.16 -4.13
C VAL A 44 -1.75 -10.91 -5.43
N LEU A 45 -1.82 -10.17 -6.54
CA LEU A 45 -1.85 -10.75 -7.88
C LEU A 45 -0.48 -11.22 -8.33
N GLU A 46 0.57 -10.50 -7.98
CA GLU A 46 1.94 -10.76 -8.42
C GLU A 46 2.92 -10.16 -7.43
N CYS A 47 3.92 -10.93 -7.03
CA CYS A 47 5.07 -10.47 -6.26
C CYS A 47 6.30 -11.16 -6.85
N ASP A 48 7.04 -10.41 -7.68
CA ASP A 48 8.21 -10.89 -8.39
C ASP A 48 9.45 -10.08 -7.97
N ASP A 49 10.42 -10.78 -7.41
CA ASP A 49 11.67 -10.19 -6.94
C ASP A 49 12.70 -9.95 -8.06
N ALA A 50 12.62 -10.71 -9.15
CA ALA A 50 13.52 -10.55 -10.28
C ALA A 50 13.12 -9.32 -11.10
N GLU A 51 11.82 -9.16 -11.34
CA GLU A 51 11.25 -8.00 -12.03
C GLU A 51 11.05 -6.80 -11.09
N MET A 52 11.19 -7.00 -9.78
CA MET A 52 10.99 -5.99 -8.73
C MET A 52 9.61 -5.32 -8.81
N ILE A 53 8.58 -6.15 -9.01
CA ILE A 53 7.18 -5.74 -9.17
C ILE A 53 6.31 -6.40 -8.11
N LEU A 54 5.41 -5.61 -7.53
CA LEU A 54 4.32 -6.07 -6.68
C LEU A 54 3.00 -5.51 -7.22
N ARG A 55 2.03 -6.38 -7.48
CA ARG A 55 0.67 -6.02 -7.88
C ARG A 55 -0.33 -6.58 -6.89
N SER A 56 -1.20 -5.72 -6.40
CA SER A 56 -2.35 -6.09 -5.57
C SER A 56 -3.64 -5.47 -6.11
N VAL A 57 -4.75 -6.15 -5.84
CA VAL A 57 -6.09 -5.60 -5.97
C VAL A 57 -6.73 -5.64 -4.60
N GLU A 58 -7.27 -4.50 -4.21
CA GLU A 58 -7.83 -4.29 -2.90
C GLU A 58 -9.26 -3.78 -3.05
N LYS A 59 -10.13 -4.12 -2.10
CA LYS A 59 -11.54 -3.71 -2.09
C LYS A 59 -12.04 -3.58 -0.66
N GLY A 60 -13.02 -2.71 -0.45
CA GLY A 60 -13.55 -2.42 0.89
C GLY A 60 -13.28 -0.97 1.30
N ALA A 61 -13.63 -0.63 2.53
CA ALA A 61 -13.49 0.73 3.07
C ALA A 61 -14.06 1.86 2.18
N GLY A 62 -15.17 1.60 1.47
CA GLY A 62 -15.81 2.55 0.56
C GLY A 62 -15.21 2.61 -0.85
N VAL A 63 -14.21 1.78 -1.16
CA VAL A 63 -13.63 1.64 -2.49
C VAL A 63 -14.11 0.33 -3.13
N LYS A 64 -14.56 0.39 -4.39
CA LYS A 64 -14.98 -0.80 -5.14
C LYS A 64 -13.78 -1.60 -5.61
N SER A 65 -12.78 -0.90 -6.15
CA SER A 65 -11.52 -1.48 -6.61
C SER A 65 -10.40 -0.49 -6.37
N TRP A 66 -9.33 -0.97 -5.75
CA TRP A 66 -8.09 -0.27 -5.54
C TRP A 66 -6.97 -1.16 -6.06
N ARG A 67 -6.51 -0.90 -7.28
CA ARG A 67 -5.40 -1.64 -7.89
C ARG A 67 -4.12 -0.91 -7.59
N HIS A 68 -3.19 -1.56 -6.91
CA HIS A 68 -1.89 -1.01 -6.59
C HIS A 68 -0.82 -1.80 -7.34
N THR A 69 -0.04 -1.10 -8.17
CA THR A 69 1.17 -1.62 -8.80
C THR A 69 2.36 -0.85 -8.26
N LEU A 70 3.28 -1.56 -7.63
CA LEU A 70 4.55 -1.06 -7.17
C LEU A 70 5.63 -1.66 -8.06
N SER A 71 6.50 -0.82 -8.63
CA SER A 71 7.66 -1.26 -9.38
C SER A 71 8.90 -0.51 -8.93
N ILE A 72 10.04 -1.19 -8.94
CA ILE A 72 11.33 -0.57 -8.64
C ILE A 72 12.20 -0.67 -9.88
N THR A 73 12.66 0.47 -10.37
CA THR A 73 13.61 0.53 -11.49
C THR A 73 14.96 1.05 -11.01
N PRO A 74 16.08 0.51 -11.52
CA PRO A 74 17.40 1.07 -11.23
C PRO A 74 17.52 2.47 -11.83
N TYR A 75 18.17 3.38 -11.11
CA TYR A 75 18.46 4.73 -11.56
C TYR A 75 19.88 5.13 -11.15
N GLU A 76 20.50 6.07 -11.86
CA GLU A 76 21.86 6.50 -11.56
C GLU A 76 21.98 6.95 -10.10
N GLY A 77 22.84 6.27 -9.32
CA GLY A 77 23.03 6.54 -7.89
C GLY A 77 21.94 5.99 -6.95
N GLY A 78 21.02 5.14 -7.43
CA GLY A 78 20.02 4.53 -6.56
C GLY A 78 18.94 3.70 -7.27
N SER A 79 17.72 3.81 -6.80
CA SER A 79 16.56 3.14 -7.38
C SER A 79 15.33 4.02 -7.27
N VAL A 80 14.46 3.95 -8.28
CA VAL A 80 13.20 4.67 -8.32
C VAL A 80 12.08 3.70 -8.02
N LEU A 81 11.40 3.92 -6.90
CA LEU A 81 10.17 3.22 -6.54
C LEU A 81 8.98 3.99 -7.13
N THR A 82 8.25 3.34 -8.04
CA THR A 82 7.03 3.89 -8.64
C THR A 82 5.82 3.18 -8.05
N ASP A 83 4.94 3.93 -7.40
CA ASP A 83 3.65 3.47 -6.91
C ASP A 83 2.55 3.98 -7.86
N THR A 84 1.92 3.09 -8.63
CA THR A 84 0.76 3.37 -9.48
C THR A 84 -0.50 2.85 -8.81
N ILE A 85 -1.50 3.71 -8.65
CA ILE A 85 -2.75 3.39 -7.98
C ILE A 85 -3.92 3.74 -8.87
N GLU A 86 -4.73 2.74 -9.19
CA GLU A 86 -5.99 2.92 -9.92
C GLU A 86 -7.14 2.71 -8.94
N ILE A 87 -7.96 3.74 -8.77
CA ILE A 87 -9.03 3.77 -7.76
C ILE A 87 -10.37 3.88 -8.46
N GLU A 88 -11.28 2.99 -8.09
CA GLU A 88 -12.68 3.04 -8.46
C GLU A 88 -13.53 3.12 -7.20
N ALA A 89 -14.10 4.30 -6.94
CA ALA A 89 -15.00 4.53 -5.79
C ALA A 89 -16.28 5.29 -6.20
N GLY A 90 -16.67 5.24 -7.48
CA GLY A 90 -17.81 5.96 -8.01
C GLY A 90 -17.66 7.48 -7.83
N LEU A 91 -18.66 8.16 -7.27
CA LEU A 91 -18.64 9.61 -7.02
C LEU A 91 -17.56 10.05 -6.03
N LEU A 92 -17.07 9.14 -5.19
CA LEU A 92 -16.01 9.42 -4.21
C LEU A 92 -14.60 9.21 -4.77
N THR A 93 -14.46 8.76 -6.03
CA THR A 93 -13.16 8.57 -6.69
C THR A 93 -12.20 9.77 -6.55
N PRO A 94 -12.60 11.04 -6.77
CA PRO A 94 -11.66 12.16 -6.60
C PRO A 94 -11.23 12.36 -5.14
N LEU A 95 -12.10 12.06 -4.17
CA LEU A 95 -11.76 12.13 -2.74
C LEU A 95 -10.72 11.06 -2.39
N PHE A 96 -10.95 9.82 -2.82
CA PHE A 96 -9.99 8.74 -2.61
C PHE A 96 -8.67 8.95 -3.37
N ALA A 97 -8.70 9.56 -4.56
CA ALA A 97 -7.49 9.93 -5.28
C ALA A 97 -6.65 11.00 -4.55
N ALA A 98 -7.31 12.03 -4.00
CA ALA A 98 -6.64 13.02 -3.16
C ALA A 98 -6.05 12.40 -1.89
N TRP A 99 -6.82 11.50 -1.25
CA TRP A 99 -6.38 10.73 -0.10
C TRP A 99 -5.17 9.84 -0.41
N ALA A 100 -5.22 9.09 -1.52
CA ALA A 100 -4.12 8.26 -1.97
C ALA A 100 -2.86 9.09 -2.22
N ARG A 101 -2.98 10.25 -2.87
CA ARG A 101 -1.85 11.14 -3.09
C ARG A 101 -1.25 11.63 -1.77
N TYR A 102 -2.07 12.01 -0.80
CA TYR A 102 -1.60 12.38 0.53
C TYR A 102 -0.87 11.22 1.23
N LEU A 103 -1.50 10.05 1.27
CA LEU A 103 -0.98 8.85 1.93
C LEU A 103 0.39 8.46 1.34
N TYR A 104 0.50 8.36 0.01
CA TYR A 104 1.72 7.87 -0.63
C TYR A 104 2.85 8.90 -0.62
N ASN A 105 2.53 10.20 -0.67
CA ASN A 105 3.53 11.24 -0.42
C ASN A 105 4.08 11.17 1.01
N ALA A 106 3.24 10.86 2.00
CA ALA A 106 3.67 10.71 3.39
C ALA A 106 4.57 9.48 3.61
N ARG A 107 4.51 8.46 2.74
CA ARG A 107 5.35 7.24 2.82
C ARG A 107 6.80 7.47 2.40
N HIS A 108 7.10 8.54 1.66
CA HIS A 108 8.44 8.77 1.12
C HIS A 108 9.50 8.98 2.22
N GLN A 109 9.22 9.87 3.18
CA GLN A 109 10.16 10.19 4.27
C GLN A 109 10.45 9.00 5.21
N PRO A 110 9.45 8.23 5.69
CA PRO A 110 9.70 7.01 6.46
C PRO A 110 10.51 5.96 5.70
N ARG A 111 10.30 5.81 4.38
CA ARG A 111 11.08 4.88 3.55
C ARG A 111 12.55 5.27 3.49
N LEU A 112 12.85 6.56 3.30
CA LEU A 112 14.23 7.05 3.35
C LEU A 112 14.87 6.79 4.71
N ARG A 113 14.16 7.06 5.82
CA ARG A 113 14.66 6.78 7.17
C ARG A 113 14.94 5.29 7.40
N LEU A 114 14.11 4.39 6.89
CA LEU A 114 14.35 2.95 6.97
C LEU A 114 15.62 2.55 6.20
N LEU A 115 15.80 3.08 4.99
CA LEU A 115 17.01 2.87 4.18
C LEU A 115 18.28 3.37 4.89
N GLU A 116 18.22 4.57 5.49
CA GLU A 116 19.34 5.14 6.26
C GLU A 116 19.65 4.33 7.52
N SER A 117 18.63 3.76 8.17
CA SER A 117 18.80 2.98 9.40
C SER A 117 19.35 1.57 9.18
N GLY A 118 19.34 1.05 7.94
CA GLY A 118 19.75 -0.32 7.62
C GLY A 118 18.90 -1.42 8.27
N ALA A 119 17.73 -1.06 8.82
CA ALA A 119 16.81 -2.00 9.46
C ALA A 119 15.92 -2.67 8.40
N PHE A 120 16.46 -3.68 7.72
CA PHE A 120 15.76 -4.55 6.77
C PHE A 120 15.21 -5.80 7.45
#